data_AF-A0A0A9GGU1-F1
#
_entry.id   AF-A0A0A9GGU1-F1
#
_cell.length_a   1.000
_cell.length_b   1.000
_cell.length_c   1.000
_cell.angle_alpha   90.00
_cell.angle_beta   90.00
_cell.angle_gamma   90.00
#
_symmetry.space_group_name_H-M   'P 1'
#
loop_
_entity.id
_entity.type
_entity.pdbx_description
1 polymer ?
#
loop_
_entity_poly.entity_id
_entity_poly.type
_entity_poly.pdbx_seq_one_letter_code
_entity_poly.pdbx_strand_id
1 'polypeptide(L)'
;MIQLSLDGKRIYVTNSLFSRWDEQFYGSDLIKKGSHMLQIDVNTEKGGLAINPNFFVDFGTKPDGPSLAHEMRYPGGDCTSDIWI
;
A
#
# COMPACT_ATOMS: atom_id res chain seq x y z
N MET A 1 4.42 -2.42 -1.22
CA MET A 1 4.63 -2.92 0.16
C MET A 1 3.30 -3.35 0.76
N ILE A 2 3.31 -4.18 1.80
CA ILE A 2 2.11 -4.62 2.55
C ILE A 2 2.27 -4.19 4.00
N GLN A 3 1.20 -3.66 4.60
CA GLN A 3 1.17 -3.31 6.01
C GLN A 3 -0.12 -3.77 6.68
N LEU A 4 -0.03 -4.47 7.82
CA LEU A 4 -1.18 -4.92 8.59
C LEU A 4 -1.44 -3.98 9.79
N SER A 5 -2.69 -3.59 9.96
CA SER A 5 -3.17 -2.83 11.12
C SER A 5 -3.01 -3.62 12.42
N LEU A 6 -2.78 -2.92 13.54
CA LEU A 6 -2.60 -3.53 14.86
C LEU A 6 -3.77 -4.42 15.30
N ASP A 7 -5.00 -4.09 14.89
CA ASP A 7 -6.18 -4.92 15.19
C ASP A 7 -6.36 -6.12 14.24
N GLY A 8 -5.48 -6.28 13.25
CA GLY A 8 -5.47 -7.40 12.31
C GLY A 8 -6.58 -7.34 11.26
N LYS A 9 -7.39 -6.28 11.22
CA LYS A 9 -8.62 -6.23 10.40
C LYS A 9 -8.44 -5.60 9.03
N ARG A 10 -7.33 -4.89 8.81
CA ARG A 10 -7.05 -4.16 7.58
C ARG A 10 -5.62 -4.38 7.13
N ILE A 11 -5.45 -4.74 5.87
CA ILE A 11 -4.16 -4.74 5.17
C ILE A 11 -4.15 -3.57 4.19
N TYR A 12 -3.08 -2.79 4.19
CA TYR A 12 -2.87 -1.73 3.21
C TYR A 12 -1.73 -2.15 2.29
N VAL A 13 -1.92 -1.91 0.99
CA VAL A 13 -0.96 -2.33 -0.04
C VAL A 13 -0.61 -1.18 -0.96
N THR A 14 0.65 -1.12 -1.36
CA THR A 14 1.19 -0.22 -2.40
C THR A 14 1.90 -1.02 -3.48
N ASN A 15 1.95 -0.48 -4.69
CA ASN A 15 2.37 -1.22 -5.88
C ASN A 15 3.71 -0.78 -6.52
N SER A 16 4.48 0.12 -5.90
CA SER A 16 5.85 0.42 -6.34
C SER A 16 6.87 -0.31 -5.47
N LEU A 17 7.98 -0.76 -6.08
CA LEU A 17 9.11 -1.38 -5.41
C LEU A 17 10.38 -0.53 -5.53
N PHE A 18 10.83 -0.33 -6.77
CA PHE A 18 12.03 0.45 -7.08
C PHE A 18 11.93 0.92 -8.51
N SER A 19 12.08 2.23 -8.76
CA SER A 19 11.72 2.86 -10.04
C SER A 19 12.30 2.19 -11.29
N ARG A 20 13.55 1.70 -11.24
CA ARG A 20 14.16 0.98 -12.38
C ARG A 20 13.54 -0.39 -12.63
N TRP A 21 13.17 -1.09 -11.56
CA TRP A 21 12.53 -2.40 -11.67
C TRP A 21 11.06 -2.22 -12.06
N ASP A 22 10.41 -1.22 -11.48
CA ASP A 22 9.04 -0.83 -11.82
C ASP A 22 8.93 -0.52 -13.32
N GLU A 23 9.88 0.23 -13.88
CA GLU A 23 9.98 0.50 -15.32
C GLU A 23 10.23 -0.78 -16.14
N GLN A 24 11.09 -1.67 -15.65
CA GLN A 24 11.41 -2.92 -16.34
C GLN A 24 10.23 -3.90 -16.40
N PHE A 25 9.50 -4.06 -15.29
CA PHE A 25 8.45 -5.09 -15.16
C PHE A 25 7.05 -4.58 -15.49
N TYR A 26 6.75 -3.31 -15.21
CA TYR A 26 5.43 -2.71 -15.41
C TYR A 26 5.44 -1.62 -16.49
N GLY A 27 6.58 -1.39 -17.13
CA GLY A 27 6.75 -0.39 -18.17
C GLY A 27 6.75 1.05 -17.63
N SER A 28 6.77 2.01 -18.54
CA SER A 28 6.78 3.43 -18.17
C SER A 28 5.47 3.92 -17.53
N ASP A 29 4.41 3.10 -17.59
CA ASP A 29 3.07 3.48 -17.14
C ASP A 29 3.01 3.75 -15.64
N LEU A 30 3.59 2.88 -14.82
CA LEU A 30 3.60 3.09 -13.36
C LEU A 30 4.40 4.35 -12.98
N ILE A 31 5.49 4.62 -13.69
CA ILE A 31 6.33 5.82 -13.48
C ILE A 31 5.59 7.10 -13.88
N LYS A 32 4.85 7.06 -14.99
CA LYS A 32 4.12 8.23 -15.53
C LYS A 32 2.81 8.51 -14.81
N LYS A 33 2.08 7.47 -14.41
CA LYS A 33 0.75 7.58 -13.79
C LYS A 33 0.82 7.63 -12.28
N GLY A 34 1.95 7.23 -11.69
CA GLY A 34 2.08 7.14 -10.24
C GLY A 34 1.56 5.81 -9.69
N SER A 35 1.94 5.56 -8.45
CA SER A 35 1.53 4.38 -7.68
C SER A 35 0.16 4.57 -7.04
N HIS A 36 -0.36 3.49 -6.47
CA HIS A 36 -1.66 3.49 -5.78
C HIS A 36 -1.54 2.82 -4.41
N MET A 37 -2.49 3.13 -3.54
CA MET A 37 -2.73 2.37 -2.32
C MET A 37 -4.16 1.87 -2.25
N LEU A 38 -4.31 0.61 -1.84
CA LEU A 38 -5.58 -0.06 -1.58
C LEU A 38 -5.64 -0.52 -0.13
N GLN A 39 -6.86 -0.66 0.38
CA GLN A 39 -7.14 -1.36 1.62
C GLN A 39 -7.84 -2.68 1.30
N ILE A 40 -7.43 -3.73 2.01
CA ILE A 40 -8.02 -5.05 1.99
C ILE A 40 -8.58 -5.32 3.38
N ASP A 41 -9.85 -5.65 3.45
CA ASP A 41 -10.52 -6.06 4.68
C ASP A 41 -10.19 -7.52 4.99
N VAL A 42 -9.83 -7.78 6.24
CA VAL A 42 -9.45 -9.10 6.74
C VAL A 42 -10.56 -9.64 7.64
N ASN A 43 -11.14 -10.78 7.28
CA ASN A 43 -12.10 -11.46 8.14
C ASN A 43 -11.37 -12.35 9.14
N THR A 44 -11.20 -11.87 10.37
CA THR A 44 -10.48 -12.58 11.43
C THR A 44 -11.28 -13.71 12.07
N GLU A 45 -12.60 -13.79 11.85
CA GLU A 45 -13.47 -14.80 12.46
C GLU A 45 -13.63 -16.04 11.58
N LYS A 46 -13.87 -15.84 10.28
CA LYS A 46 -14.11 -16.92 9.30
C LYS A 46 -12.94 -17.14 8.33
N GLY A 47 -11.94 -16.27 8.37
CA GLY A 47 -10.91 -16.19 7.35
C GLY A 47 -11.42 -15.51 6.07
N GLY A 48 -10.46 -15.10 5.23
CA GLY A 48 -10.74 -14.48 3.93
C GLY A 48 -10.33 -13.01 3.85
N LEU A 49 -10.15 -12.56 2.61
CA LEU A 49 -9.71 -11.22 2.25
C LEU A 49 -10.66 -10.65 1.20
N ALA A 50 -11.02 -9.38 1.34
CA ALA A 50 -11.83 -8.65 0.36
C ALA A 50 -11.24 -7.27 0.11
N ILE A 51 -11.21 -6.82 -1.16
CA ILE A 51 -10.80 -5.44 -1.47
C ILE A 51 -11.89 -4.51 -0.96
N ASN A 52 -11.50 -3.46 -0.22
CA ASN A 52 -12.43 -2.43 0.22
C ASN A 52 -12.69 -1.44 -0.94
N PRO A 53 -13.90 -1.40 -1.53
CA PRO A 53 -14.19 -0.52 -2.66
C PRO A 53 -14.26 0.96 -2.28
N ASN A 54 -14.34 1.28 -0.98
CA ASN A 54 -14.45 2.64 -0.48
C ASN A 54 -13.09 3.28 -0.16
N PHE A 55 -11.99 2.56 -0.34
CA PHE A 55 -10.65 3.07 -0.06
C PHE A 55 -9.75 2.92 -1.28
N PHE A 56 -9.31 4.07 -1.81
CA PHE A 56 -8.36 4.16 -2.90
C PHE A 56 -7.56 5.45 -2.77
N VAL A 57 -6.23 5.34 -2.83
CA VAL A 57 -5.35 6.52 -2.90
C VAL A 57 -4.57 6.47 -4.20
N ASP A 58 -4.71 7.51 -5.00
CA ASP A 58 -4.00 7.70 -6.26
C ASP A 58 -2.86 8.70 -6.07
N PHE A 59 -1.62 8.21 -6.12
CA PHE A 59 -0.42 9.05 -5.98
C PHE A 59 0.00 9.73 -7.29
N GLY A 60 -0.75 9.55 -8.38
CA GLY A 60 -0.60 10.24 -9.65
C GLY A 60 -1.16 11.67 -9.67
N THR A 61 -2.16 11.94 -8.82
CA THR A 61 -2.94 13.19 -8.82
C THR A 61 -2.32 14.33 -8.02
N LYS A 62 -1.07 14.19 -7.57
CA LYS A 62 -0.40 15.17 -6.72
C LYS A 62 0.02 16.42 -7.50
N PRO A 63 0.05 17.61 -6.87
CA PRO A 63 0.47 18.87 -7.51
C PRO A 63 1.88 18.82 -8.11
N ASP A 64 2.78 18.05 -7.48
CA ASP A 64 4.19 17.93 -7.87
C ASP A 64 4.45 16.77 -8.86
N GLY A 65 3.38 16.15 -9.37
CA GLY A 65 3.44 15.03 -10.31
C GLY A 65 3.36 13.65 -9.64
N PRO A 66 3.47 12.57 -10.46
CA PRO A 66 3.27 11.20 -10.00
C PRO A 66 4.32 10.78 -8.98
N SER A 67 3.85 10.18 -7.88
CA SER A 67 4.71 9.63 -6.83
C SER A 67 4.67 8.10 -6.79
N LEU A 68 5.81 7.51 -6.47
CA LEU A 68 6.00 6.07 -6.30
C LEU A 68 6.06 5.72 -4.81
N ALA A 69 4.88 5.55 -4.21
CA ALA A 69 4.71 5.16 -2.82
C ALA A 69 5.15 3.72 -2.62
N HIS A 70 6.12 3.54 -1.71
CA HIS A 70 6.64 2.24 -1.34
C HIS A 70 6.15 1.84 0.04
N GLU A 71 6.73 2.39 1.10
CA GLU A 71 6.42 2.04 2.49
C GLU A 71 5.36 2.96 3.10
N MET A 72 4.66 2.47 4.12
CA MET A 72 3.73 3.24 4.93
C MET A 72 3.89 2.89 6.40
N ARG A 73 3.71 3.89 7.28
CA ARG A 73 3.84 3.75 8.73
C ARG A 73 2.59 4.24 9.43
N TYR A 74 2.11 3.49 10.40
CA TYR A 74 0.95 3.88 11.18
C TYR A 74 1.32 4.88 12.27
N PRO A 75 0.48 5.90 12.52
CA PRO A 75 0.58 6.68 13.74
C PRO A 75 0.41 5.77 14.95
N GLY A 76 1.44 5.70 15.81
CA GLY A 76 1.42 4.85 17.01
C GLY A 76 1.88 3.40 16.81
N GLY A 77 2.45 3.08 15.64
CA GLY A 77 3.07 1.78 15.39
C GLY A 77 2.23 0.82 14.55
N ASP A 78 2.91 -0.09 13.86
CA ASP A 78 2.36 -1.15 13.02
C ASP A 78 3.11 -2.47 13.24
N CYS A 79 2.62 -3.55 12.61
CA CYS A 79 3.18 -4.89 12.79
C CYS A 79 4.63 -5.06 12.28
N THR A 80 5.23 -4.03 11.70
CA THR A 80 6.61 -4.04 11.19
C THR A 80 7.52 -3.00 11.84
N SER A 81 6.97 -2.03 12.58
CA SER A 81 7.76 -0.98 13.22
C SER A 81 8.11 -1.29 14.68
N ASP A 82 7.26 -2.02 15.38
CA ASP A 82 7.37 -2.20 16.83
C ASP A 82 7.93 -3.57 17.20
N ILE A 83 8.96 -3.57 18.05
CA ILE A 83 9.56 -4.77 18.62
C ILE A 83 9.23 -4.77 20.11
N TRP A 84 8.51 -5.80 20.57
CA TRP A 84 8.16 -5.99 21.97
C TRP A 84 9.27 -6.83 22.65
N ILE A 85 9.68 -6.44 23.88
CA ILE A 85 10.67 -7.15 24.73
C ILE A 85 9.95 -7.84 25.88
#